data_AF-A0A3C0PJT8-F1
#
_entry.id   AF-A0A3C0PJT8-F1
#
_cell.length_a   1.000
_cell.length_b   1.000
_cell.length_c   1.000
_cell.angle_alpha   90.00
_cell.angle_beta   90.00
_cell.angle_gamma   90.00
#
_symmetry.space_group_name_H-M   'P 1'
#
loop_
_entity.id
_entity.type
_entity.pdbx_description
1 polymer ?
#
loop_
_entity_poly.entity_id
_entity_poly.type
_entity_poly.pdbx_seq_one_letter_code
_entity_poly.pdbx_strand_id
1 'polypeptide(L)'
;MNLLKKLVIACVIIFSSLSVSSANSAQLKSIEIFNASSLQNDYFINMAKYAEEQMASLAANTIVIVYPIGRFLTGENPKNNSTSFRGASHEVVLTETQVNKINLRVSNFLQKASCLSAKDKKRISMDIDWWLRNGGASQLQDPICKKNRLVMISIDPDRKRDKRDLSRVFFHELYHSFQHDLNDNCRGPNDLWVIEAGAEYFAQHSIAAYGGKPENFINDLLKLVLWHTRMLGTKLKDPGVAEKGLGALRLMIQKGWLDESRILNGSFFHKCARVEEFKNSNPHVQYIKKNWHKIEKVNGAYTFNLPK
;
A
#
# COMPACT_ATOMS: atom_id res chain seq x y z
N MET A 1 6.31 -78.05 30.55
CA MET A 1 5.18 -77.65 31.40
C MET A 1 4.93 -76.17 31.21
N ASN A 2 3.81 -75.82 30.54
CA ASN A 2 3.00 -74.60 30.64
C ASN A 2 3.72 -73.24 30.81
N LEU A 3 3.77 -72.40 29.77
CA LEU A 3 2.72 -71.47 29.28
C LEU A 3 2.96 -70.05 29.82
N LEU A 4 3.38 -69.12 28.96
CA LEU A 4 2.96 -67.72 28.91
C LEU A 4 3.52 -67.10 27.60
N LYS A 5 2.78 -67.20 26.50
CA LYS A 5 1.95 -66.14 25.90
C LYS A 5 2.71 -64.89 25.41
N LYS A 6 3.03 -64.93 24.11
CA LYS A 6 2.94 -63.89 23.05
C LYS A 6 2.94 -62.41 23.49
N LEU A 7 3.88 -61.65 22.92
CA LEU A 7 3.56 -60.46 22.10
C LEU A 7 4.76 -60.13 21.18
N VAL A 8 4.63 -60.41 19.88
CA VAL A 8 5.51 -59.85 18.85
C VAL A 8 4.84 -58.55 18.41
N ILE A 9 5.40 -57.41 18.79
CA ILE A 9 4.95 -56.10 18.29
C ILE A 9 5.53 -55.95 16.89
N ALA A 10 4.69 -56.18 15.88
CA ALA A 10 4.96 -55.75 14.52
C ALA A 10 4.91 -54.21 14.52
N CYS A 11 6.08 -53.58 14.35
CA CYS A 11 6.17 -52.14 14.14
C CYS A 11 5.69 -51.85 12.71
N VAL A 12 4.38 -51.65 12.54
CA VAL A 12 3.82 -51.11 11.30
C VAL A 12 4.26 -49.65 11.25
N ILE A 13 5.25 -49.34 10.42
CA ILE A 13 5.55 -47.98 10.00
C ILE A 13 4.37 -47.56 9.11
N ILE A 14 3.38 -46.93 9.73
CA ILE A 14 2.39 -46.16 8.99
C ILE A 14 3.14 -44.95 8.45
N PHE A 15 3.54 -45.00 7.18
CA PHE A 15 3.78 -43.79 6.41
C PHE A 15 2.44 -43.08 6.35
N SER A 16 2.16 -42.22 7.33
CA SER A 16 1.19 -41.16 7.15
C SER A 16 1.81 -40.29 6.06
N SER A 17 1.36 -40.49 4.82
CA SER A 17 1.47 -39.49 3.79
C SER A 17 0.82 -38.24 4.38
N LEU A 18 1.65 -37.34 4.92
CA LEU A 18 1.29 -35.95 5.06
C LEU A 18 1.04 -35.51 3.63
N SER A 19 -0.22 -35.63 3.21
CA SER A 19 -0.74 -34.84 2.12
C SER A 19 -0.39 -33.41 2.51
N VAL A 20 0.64 -32.87 1.86
CA VAL A 20 0.84 -31.43 1.78
C VAL A 20 -0.48 -30.95 1.19
N SER A 21 -1.37 -30.49 2.07
CA SER A 21 -2.55 -29.77 1.65
C SER A 21 -1.99 -28.62 0.84
N SER A 22 -2.14 -28.70 -0.49
CA SER A 22 -1.97 -27.56 -1.36
C SER A 22 -2.84 -26.48 -0.74
N ALA A 23 -2.20 -25.52 -0.05
CA ALA A 23 -2.88 -24.36 0.46
C ALA A 23 -3.59 -23.78 -0.76
N ASN A 24 -4.91 -23.87 -0.72
CA ASN A 24 -5.79 -23.47 -1.80
C ASN A 24 -5.36 -22.05 -2.17
N SER A 25 -4.74 -21.85 -3.34
CA SER A 25 -4.26 -20.54 -3.76
C SER A 25 -5.50 -19.69 -3.99
N ALA A 26 -5.97 -19.04 -2.94
CA ALA A 26 -7.17 -18.24 -2.97
C ALA A 26 -6.98 -17.17 -4.03
N GLN A 27 -7.77 -17.24 -5.09
CA GLN A 27 -7.67 -16.38 -6.25
C GLN A 27 -7.99 -14.94 -5.83
N LEU A 28 -7.08 -14.01 -6.09
CA LEU A 28 -7.34 -12.57 -5.95
C LEU A 28 -8.46 -12.17 -6.91
N LYS A 29 -9.37 -11.31 -6.44
CA LYS A 29 -10.60 -10.96 -7.17
C LYS A 29 -10.34 -9.93 -8.27
N SER A 30 -9.48 -8.95 -7.98
CA SER A 30 -9.29 -7.75 -8.81
C SER A 30 -7.82 -7.39 -9.05
N ILE A 31 -6.88 -8.10 -8.42
CA ILE A 31 -5.45 -7.78 -8.44
C ILE A 31 -4.65 -8.88 -9.16
N GLU A 32 -3.86 -8.48 -10.16
CA GLU A 32 -2.79 -9.28 -10.75
C GLU A 32 -1.43 -8.85 -10.16
N ILE A 33 -0.71 -9.73 -9.46
CA ILE A 33 0.61 -9.42 -8.89
C ILE A 33 1.72 -10.05 -9.75
N PHE A 34 2.67 -9.23 -10.17
CA PHE A 34 3.94 -9.67 -10.74
C PHE A 34 5.09 -9.31 -9.80
N ASN A 35 5.64 -10.31 -9.14
CA ASN A 35 6.77 -10.16 -8.25
C ASN A 35 8.06 -10.62 -8.94
N ALA A 36 8.90 -9.65 -9.34
CA ALA A 36 10.22 -9.88 -9.91
C ALA A 36 11.33 -9.91 -8.84
N SER A 37 10.99 -9.72 -7.56
CA SER A 37 11.95 -9.75 -6.47
C SER A 37 12.27 -11.19 -6.05
N SER A 38 13.27 -11.34 -5.19
CA SER A 38 13.63 -12.63 -4.58
C SER A 38 12.68 -13.07 -3.44
N LEU A 39 11.67 -12.26 -3.09
CA LEU A 39 10.74 -12.61 -2.01
C LEU A 39 9.69 -13.61 -2.52
N GLN A 40 9.13 -14.41 -1.61
CA GLN A 40 8.07 -15.35 -1.94
C GLN A 40 6.81 -14.61 -2.42
N ASN A 41 6.15 -15.13 -3.45
CA ASN A 41 4.92 -14.54 -3.98
C ASN A 41 3.81 -14.45 -2.93
N ASP A 42 3.70 -15.47 -2.09
CA ASP A 42 2.68 -15.56 -1.03
C ASP A 42 2.75 -14.38 -0.06
N TYR A 43 3.94 -13.78 0.13
CA TYR A 43 4.09 -12.57 0.95
C TYR A 43 3.18 -11.44 0.44
N PHE A 44 3.19 -11.17 -0.87
CA PHE A 44 2.39 -10.12 -1.47
C PHE A 44 0.95 -10.55 -1.72
N ILE A 45 0.73 -11.80 -2.11
CA ILE A 45 -0.61 -12.35 -2.36
C ILE A 45 -1.45 -12.33 -1.08
N ASN A 46 -0.89 -12.73 0.06
CA ASN A 46 -1.63 -12.73 1.33
C ASN A 46 -1.97 -11.31 1.79
N MET A 47 -1.07 -10.35 1.63
CA MET A 47 -1.36 -8.93 1.93
C MET A 47 -2.44 -8.37 1.00
N ALA A 48 -2.36 -8.64 -0.31
CA ALA A 48 -3.36 -8.17 -1.26
C ALA A 48 -4.74 -8.78 -0.98
N LYS A 49 -4.79 -10.07 -0.64
CA LYS A 49 -6.03 -10.75 -0.25
C LYS A 49 -6.64 -10.11 0.99
N TYR A 50 -5.83 -9.91 2.04
CA TYR A 50 -6.29 -9.24 3.26
C TYR A 50 -6.89 -7.86 2.92
N ALA A 51 -6.23 -7.09 2.04
CA ALA A 51 -6.68 -5.77 1.67
C ALA A 51 -8.00 -5.79 0.87
N GLU A 52 -8.14 -6.70 -0.10
CA GLU A 52 -9.39 -6.90 -0.86
C GLU A 52 -10.58 -7.28 0.05
N GLU A 53 -10.32 -8.08 1.08
CA GLU A 53 -11.35 -8.52 2.04
C GLU A 53 -11.87 -7.37 2.93
N GLN A 54 -11.09 -6.30 3.10
CA GLN A 54 -11.54 -5.12 3.84
C GLN A 54 -12.47 -4.22 3.00
N MET A 55 -12.33 -4.24 1.68
CA MET A 55 -12.99 -3.27 0.81
C MET A 55 -14.50 -3.52 0.72
N ALA A 56 -15.29 -2.45 0.91
CA ALA A 56 -16.73 -2.49 0.75
C ALA A 56 -17.13 -2.87 -0.70
N SER A 57 -16.32 -2.45 -1.67
CA SER A 57 -16.47 -2.84 -3.07
C SER A 57 -15.17 -2.65 -3.84
N LEU A 58 -14.87 -3.59 -4.74
CA LEU A 58 -13.73 -3.54 -5.66
C LEU A 58 -14.24 -3.02 -7.02
N ALA A 59 -13.73 -1.88 -7.48
CA ALA A 59 -14.17 -1.26 -8.74
C ALA A 59 -13.11 -1.29 -9.85
N ALA A 60 -11.84 -1.41 -9.47
CA ALA A 60 -10.71 -1.40 -10.39
C ALA A 60 -10.10 -2.80 -10.54
N ASN A 61 -9.61 -3.08 -11.74
CA ASN A 61 -8.64 -4.13 -11.98
C ASN A 61 -7.24 -3.52 -11.81
N THR A 62 -6.39 -4.15 -11.01
CA THR A 62 -5.07 -3.62 -10.65
C THR A 62 -3.99 -4.57 -11.07
N ILE A 63 -2.95 -4.08 -11.75
CA ILE A 63 -1.67 -4.79 -11.85
C ILE A 63 -0.69 -4.20 -10.85
N VAL A 64 -0.08 -5.06 -10.03
CA VAL A 64 0.97 -4.69 -9.08
C VAL A 64 2.28 -5.28 -9.56
N ILE A 65 3.28 -4.42 -9.79
CA ILE A 65 4.62 -4.80 -10.18
C ILE A 65 5.55 -4.55 -9.00
N VAL A 66 6.09 -5.62 -8.45
CA VAL A 66 7.11 -5.54 -7.42
C VAL A 66 8.45 -5.90 -8.05
N TYR A 67 9.44 -5.00 -7.98
CA TYR A 67 10.73 -5.23 -8.63
C TYR A 67 11.92 -4.80 -7.74
N PRO A 68 13.04 -5.53 -7.79
CA PRO A 68 14.23 -5.17 -7.05
C PRO A 68 14.98 -4.02 -7.72
N ILE A 69 15.58 -3.16 -6.91
CA ILE A 69 16.58 -2.16 -7.29
C ILE A 69 17.82 -2.32 -6.42
N GLY A 70 18.97 -1.85 -6.89
CA GLY A 70 20.22 -1.92 -6.15
C GLY A 70 20.36 -0.79 -5.12
N ARG A 71 21.61 -0.48 -4.76
CA ARG A 71 21.87 0.59 -3.77
C ARG A 71 21.39 1.94 -4.29
N PHE A 72 21.01 2.80 -3.35
CA PHE A 72 20.66 4.19 -3.61
C PHE A 72 21.84 4.94 -4.24
N LEU A 73 21.56 5.76 -5.25
CA LEU A 73 22.54 6.64 -5.90
C LEU A 73 22.27 8.11 -5.60
N THR A 74 21.05 8.57 -5.87
CA THR A 74 20.64 9.97 -5.63
C THR A 74 19.13 10.05 -5.43
N GLY A 75 18.68 11.08 -4.69
CA GLY A 75 17.26 11.39 -4.51
C GLY A 75 16.62 12.01 -5.76
N GLU A 76 17.42 12.31 -6.79
CA GLU A 76 16.97 12.80 -8.08
C GLU A 76 16.54 11.65 -9.00
N ASN A 77 15.77 12.01 -10.04
CA ASN A 77 15.43 11.07 -11.12
C ASN A 77 16.68 10.52 -11.80
N PRO A 78 16.60 9.31 -12.40
CA PRO A 78 17.63 8.85 -13.31
C PRO A 78 17.93 9.90 -14.39
N LYS A 79 19.21 10.05 -14.75
CA LYS A 79 19.65 11.08 -15.72
C LYS A 79 18.91 10.92 -17.05
N ASN A 80 18.60 12.05 -17.68
CA ASN A 80 17.87 12.11 -18.96
C ASN A 80 16.49 11.44 -18.92
N ASN A 81 15.80 11.49 -17.77
CA ASN A 81 14.45 10.95 -17.63
C ASN A 81 13.48 11.55 -18.67
N SER A 82 13.06 10.69 -19.60
CA SER A 82 12.12 10.99 -20.67
C SER A 82 10.68 10.56 -20.35
N THR A 83 10.45 10.03 -19.15
CA THR A 83 9.16 9.48 -18.71
C THR A 83 8.40 10.46 -17.83
N SER A 84 7.12 10.17 -17.59
CA SER A 84 6.31 10.90 -16.60
C SER A 84 6.66 10.54 -15.15
N PHE A 85 7.39 9.44 -14.92
CA PHE A 85 7.68 8.95 -13.58
C PHE A 85 8.69 9.84 -12.85
N ARG A 86 8.53 9.88 -11.53
CA ARG A 86 9.35 10.64 -10.59
C ARG A 86 9.78 9.72 -9.46
N GLY A 87 11.03 9.83 -9.02
CA GLY A 87 11.57 9.01 -7.94
C GLY A 87 13.09 9.05 -7.90
N ALA A 88 13.66 8.48 -6.84
CA ALA A 88 15.11 8.37 -6.68
C ALA A 88 15.74 7.44 -7.72
N SER A 89 17.02 7.64 -8.01
CA SER A 89 17.83 6.78 -8.85
C SER A 89 18.62 5.79 -8.02
N HIS A 90 18.64 4.53 -8.48
CA HIS A 90 19.33 3.40 -7.88
C HIS A 90 20.11 2.63 -8.93
N GLU A 91 20.98 1.71 -8.47
CA GLU A 91 21.61 0.76 -9.37
C GLU A 91 20.60 -0.19 -10.01
N VAL A 92 20.83 -0.50 -11.29
CA VAL A 92 20.05 -1.48 -12.04
C VAL A 92 20.53 -2.88 -11.66
N VAL A 93 19.61 -3.69 -11.14
CA VAL A 93 19.87 -5.10 -10.78
C VAL A 93 19.00 -6.08 -11.55
N LEU A 94 18.00 -5.57 -12.29
CA LEU A 94 17.19 -6.36 -13.19
C LEU A 94 18.00 -6.71 -14.44
N THR A 95 17.95 -7.97 -14.85
CA THR A 95 18.46 -8.39 -16.16
C THR A 95 17.49 -7.98 -17.27
N GLU A 96 17.99 -7.91 -18.50
CA GLU A 96 17.16 -7.63 -19.68
C GLU A 96 15.99 -8.61 -19.81
N THR A 97 16.23 -9.91 -19.54
CA THR A 97 15.16 -10.91 -19.54
C THR A 97 14.08 -10.63 -18.50
N GLN A 98 14.46 -10.15 -17.30
CA GLN A 98 13.48 -9.78 -16.26
C GLN A 98 12.68 -8.55 -16.67
N VAL A 99 13.32 -7.51 -17.21
CA VAL A 99 12.64 -6.31 -17.72
C VAL A 99 11.65 -6.70 -18.83
N ASN A 100 12.08 -7.51 -19.81
CA ASN A 100 11.21 -7.97 -20.89
C ASN A 100 10.00 -8.78 -20.39
N LYS A 101 10.17 -9.59 -19.34
CA LYS A 101 9.06 -10.31 -18.69
C LYS A 101 8.08 -9.36 -17.99
N ILE A 102 8.56 -8.33 -17.29
CA ILE A 102 7.71 -7.30 -16.69
C ILE A 102 6.91 -6.60 -17.79
N ASN A 103 7.57 -6.12 -18.84
CA ASN A 103 6.93 -5.43 -19.95
C ASN A 103 5.87 -6.28 -20.66
N LEU A 104 6.12 -7.57 -20.85
CA LEU A 104 5.15 -8.48 -21.44
C LEU A 104 3.88 -8.58 -20.56
N ARG A 105 4.04 -8.68 -19.23
CA ARG A 105 2.92 -8.73 -18.30
C ARG A 105 2.11 -7.44 -18.31
N VAL A 106 2.79 -6.29 -18.26
CA VAL A 106 2.17 -4.98 -18.39
C VAL A 106 1.43 -4.84 -19.71
N SER A 107 2.07 -5.19 -20.82
CA SER A 107 1.45 -5.10 -22.15
C SER A 107 0.18 -5.94 -22.23
N ASN A 108 0.20 -7.17 -21.72
CA ASN A 108 -0.98 -8.04 -21.68
C ASN A 108 -2.11 -7.45 -20.82
N PHE A 109 -1.78 -6.84 -19.69
CA PHE A 109 -2.76 -6.14 -18.86
C PHE A 109 -3.36 -4.93 -19.58
N LEU A 110 -2.51 -4.09 -20.19
CA LEU A 110 -2.93 -2.91 -20.95
C LEU A 110 -3.76 -3.28 -22.19
N GLN A 111 -3.50 -4.42 -22.83
CA GLN A 111 -4.30 -4.90 -23.96
C GLN A 111 -5.77 -5.09 -23.57
N LYS A 112 -6.03 -5.65 -22.37
CA LYS A 112 -7.38 -5.84 -21.82
C LYS A 112 -8.06 -4.53 -21.43
N ALA A 113 -7.32 -3.44 -21.25
CA ALA A 113 -7.86 -2.12 -20.91
C ALA A 113 -8.47 -1.46 -22.17
N SER A 114 -9.78 -1.61 -22.37
CA SER A 114 -10.51 -1.04 -23.52
C SER A 114 -10.60 0.49 -23.47
N CYS A 115 -10.43 1.09 -22.30
CA CYS A 115 -10.43 2.53 -22.06
C CYS A 115 -9.20 3.28 -22.61
N LEU A 116 -8.17 2.57 -23.07
CA LEU A 116 -6.92 3.16 -23.54
C LEU A 116 -6.77 3.06 -25.05
N SER A 117 -6.29 4.14 -25.67
CA SER A 117 -5.88 4.11 -27.07
C SER A 117 -4.59 3.28 -27.24
N ALA A 118 -4.34 2.79 -28.46
CA ALA A 118 -3.07 2.10 -28.77
C ALA A 118 -1.84 2.98 -28.48
N LYS A 119 -1.97 4.30 -28.70
CA LYS A 119 -0.92 5.29 -28.38
C LYS A 119 -0.64 5.36 -26.88
N ASP A 120 -1.69 5.39 -26.06
CA ASP A 120 -1.54 5.42 -24.60
C ASP A 120 -0.90 4.15 -24.06
N LYS A 121 -1.36 2.98 -24.53
CA LYS A 121 -0.78 1.68 -24.17
C LYS A 121 0.72 1.62 -24.49
N LYS A 122 1.09 2.11 -25.68
CA LYS A 122 2.49 2.18 -26.12
C LYS A 122 3.32 3.12 -25.23
N ARG A 123 2.81 4.32 -24.93
CA ARG A 123 3.49 5.30 -24.06
C ARG A 123 3.75 4.72 -22.66
N ILE A 124 2.72 4.18 -22.01
CA ILE A 124 2.85 3.59 -20.66
C ILE A 124 3.88 2.47 -20.67
N SER A 125 3.86 1.61 -21.69
CA SER A 125 4.84 0.52 -21.83
C SER A 125 6.27 1.03 -22.02
N MET A 126 6.45 2.10 -22.81
CA MET A 126 7.77 2.72 -23.02
C MET A 126 8.29 3.40 -21.74
N ASP A 127 7.41 4.08 -21.00
CA ASP A 127 7.78 4.73 -19.74
C ASP A 127 8.24 3.69 -18.71
N ILE A 128 7.51 2.58 -18.58
CA ILE A 128 7.88 1.48 -17.67
C ILE A 128 9.19 0.81 -18.10
N ASP A 129 9.37 0.49 -19.38
CA ASP A 129 10.62 -0.11 -19.88
C ASP A 129 11.82 0.78 -19.58
N TRP A 130 11.71 2.08 -19.90
CA TRP A 130 12.78 3.04 -19.65
C TRP A 130 13.08 3.13 -18.15
N TRP A 131 12.05 3.22 -17.31
CA TRP A 131 12.22 3.36 -15.86
C TRP A 131 12.95 2.18 -15.23
N LEU A 132 12.57 0.96 -15.61
CA LEU A 132 13.18 -0.28 -15.11
C LEU A 132 14.65 -0.40 -15.56
N ARG A 133 14.96 -0.03 -16.81
CA ARG A 133 16.33 -0.10 -17.37
C ARG A 133 17.27 0.97 -16.80
N ASN A 134 16.73 2.04 -16.24
CA ASN A 134 17.52 3.16 -15.71
C ASN A 134 17.52 3.24 -14.18
N GLY A 135 17.04 2.19 -13.50
CA GLY A 135 17.15 2.08 -12.05
C GLY A 135 16.26 3.07 -11.30
N GLY A 136 15.11 3.40 -11.88
CA GLY A 136 14.13 4.27 -11.22
C GLY A 136 13.44 3.56 -10.06
N ALA A 137 13.46 4.19 -8.88
CA ALA A 137 12.68 3.74 -7.73
C ALA A 137 11.24 4.27 -7.82
N SER A 138 10.27 3.42 -7.48
CA SER A 138 8.85 3.79 -7.47
C SER A 138 8.15 3.25 -6.23
N GLN A 139 7.40 4.15 -5.62
CA GLN A 139 6.27 3.89 -4.75
C GLN A 139 5.15 4.67 -5.43
N LEU A 140 4.52 4.02 -6.40
CA LEU A 140 3.63 4.68 -7.35
C LEU A 140 2.36 3.87 -7.50
N GLN A 141 1.23 4.58 -7.43
CA GLN A 141 -0.01 4.16 -8.03
C GLN A 141 -0.40 5.15 -9.15
N ASP A 142 -0.71 4.62 -10.33
CA ASP A 142 -1.22 5.40 -11.46
C ASP A 142 -2.61 4.91 -11.88
N PRO A 143 -3.66 5.74 -11.75
CA PRO A 143 -4.98 5.40 -12.24
C PRO A 143 -5.01 5.54 -13.76
N ILE A 144 -4.46 4.54 -14.46
CA ILE A 144 -4.34 4.52 -15.93
C ILE A 144 -5.66 4.85 -16.64
N CYS A 145 -6.78 4.33 -16.14
CA CYS A 145 -8.12 4.76 -16.53
C CYS A 145 -9.14 4.42 -15.44
N LYS A 146 -10.43 4.74 -15.62
CA LYS A 146 -11.45 4.62 -14.56
C LYS A 146 -11.44 3.26 -13.82
N LYS A 147 -11.28 2.14 -14.53
CA LYS A 147 -11.29 0.78 -13.97
C LYS A 147 -9.95 0.02 -14.04
N ASN A 148 -8.87 0.65 -14.47
CA ASN A 148 -7.55 0.01 -14.54
C ASN A 148 -6.56 0.81 -13.72
N ARG A 149 -5.79 0.13 -12.88
CA ARG A 149 -4.79 0.71 -11.99
C ARG A 149 -3.46 0.01 -12.21
N LEU A 150 -2.38 0.77 -12.22
CA LEU A 150 -1.02 0.27 -12.14
C LEU A 150 -0.45 0.66 -10.79
N VAL A 151 0.18 -0.30 -10.13
CA VAL A 151 0.98 -0.08 -8.92
C VAL A 151 2.38 -0.58 -9.19
N MET A 152 3.38 0.25 -8.91
CA MET A 152 4.80 -0.10 -9.04
C MET A 152 5.49 0.13 -7.70
N ILE A 153 6.11 -0.94 -7.18
CA ILE A 153 6.80 -0.94 -5.90
C ILE A 153 8.23 -1.45 -6.12
N SER A 154 9.20 -0.57 -5.92
CA SER A 154 10.61 -0.94 -5.93
C SER A 154 11.10 -1.37 -4.55
N ILE A 155 11.93 -2.40 -4.52
CA ILE A 155 12.54 -2.95 -3.31
C ILE A 155 14.05 -2.81 -3.41
N ASP A 156 14.59 -1.83 -2.70
CA ASP A 156 16.03 -1.72 -2.45
C ASP A 156 16.47 -2.71 -1.35
N PRO A 157 17.78 -2.93 -1.17
CA PRO A 157 18.28 -3.87 -0.16
C PRO A 157 17.85 -3.55 1.28
N ASP A 158 17.64 -2.29 1.62
CA ASP A 158 17.29 -1.87 2.99
C ASP A 158 15.81 -2.16 3.27
N ARG A 159 14.93 -1.78 2.34
CA ARG A 159 13.49 -2.12 2.39
C ARG A 159 13.26 -3.63 2.36
N LYS A 160 14.12 -4.40 1.68
CA LYS A 160 14.03 -5.87 1.71
C LYS A 160 14.24 -6.44 3.13
N ARG A 161 15.10 -5.81 3.94
CA ARG A 161 15.40 -6.23 5.32
C ARG A 161 14.35 -5.72 6.30
N ASP A 162 13.80 -4.53 6.07
CA ASP A 162 12.69 -3.99 6.86
C ASP A 162 11.33 -4.46 6.33
N LYS A 163 10.90 -5.64 6.80
CA LYS A 163 9.60 -6.21 6.45
C LYS A 163 8.42 -5.32 6.84
N ARG A 164 8.54 -4.56 7.93
CA ARG A 164 7.47 -3.67 8.38
C ARG A 164 7.31 -2.50 7.40
N ASP A 165 8.39 -1.85 7.00
CA ASP A 165 8.33 -0.78 5.98
C ASP A 165 7.86 -1.33 4.63
N LEU A 166 8.33 -2.50 4.21
CA LEU A 166 7.87 -3.10 2.97
C LEU A 166 6.37 -3.39 2.97
N SER A 167 5.82 -3.94 4.05
CA SER A 167 4.38 -4.14 4.20
C SER A 167 3.62 -2.81 4.21
N ARG A 168 4.17 -1.78 4.88
CA ARG A 168 3.58 -0.43 4.90
C ARG A 168 3.42 0.11 3.49
N VAL A 169 4.53 0.19 2.76
CA VAL A 169 4.56 0.68 1.39
C VAL A 169 3.63 -0.15 0.51
N PHE A 170 3.64 -1.47 0.65
CA PHE A 170 2.76 -2.33 -0.14
C PHE A 170 1.28 -2.04 0.09
N PHE A 171 0.83 -1.97 1.35
CA PHE A 171 -0.56 -1.64 1.65
C PHE A 171 -0.93 -0.21 1.24
N HIS A 172 -0.01 0.75 1.43
CA HIS A 172 -0.21 2.15 1.06
C HIS A 172 -0.47 2.28 -0.44
N GLU A 173 0.47 1.82 -1.26
CA GLU A 173 0.37 1.93 -2.72
C GLU A 173 -0.80 1.11 -3.27
N LEU A 174 -1.07 -0.06 -2.69
CA LEU A 174 -2.21 -0.87 -3.09
C LEU A 174 -3.54 -0.20 -2.75
N TYR A 175 -3.64 0.52 -1.63
CA TYR A 175 -4.86 1.19 -1.21
C TYR A 175 -5.29 2.28 -2.19
N HIS A 176 -4.35 2.99 -2.81
CA HIS A 176 -4.68 3.93 -3.89
C HIS A 176 -5.45 3.27 -5.04
N SER A 177 -5.21 1.97 -5.29
CA SER A 177 -5.98 1.23 -6.30
C SER A 177 -7.45 1.02 -5.92
N PHE A 178 -7.79 1.07 -4.64
CA PHE A 178 -9.15 0.97 -4.10
C PHE A 178 -9.84 2.32 -3.94
N GLN A 179 -9.15 3.44 -4.17
CA GLN A 179 -9.78 4.76 -4.15
C GLN A 179 -10.54 4.98 -5.47
N HIS A 180 -11.88 4.94 -5.41
CA HIS A 180 -12.72 4.96 -6.61
C HIS A 180 -12.65 6.29 -7.35
N ASP A 181 -12.58 7.39 -6.61
CA ASP A 181 -12.75 8.73 -7.13
C ASP A 181 -11.49 9.39 -7.71
N LEU A 182 -10.34 8.70 -7.75
CA LEU A 182 -9.08 9.27 -8.28
C LEU A 182 -9.17 9.67 -9.76
N ASN A 183 -10.03 8.98 -10.53
CA ASN A 183 -10.25 9.23 -11.96
C ASN A 183 -11.66 9.75 -12.27
N ASP A 184 -12.49 9.95 -11.25
CA ASP A 184 -13.69 10.74 -11.38
C ASP A 184 -13.24 12.21 -11.25
N ASN A 185 -13.89 13.17 -11.92
CA ASN A 185 -13.49 14.59 -11.89
C ASN A 185 -13.72 15.26 -10.51
N CYS A 186 -13.33 14.58 -9.44
CA CYS A 186 -13.42 14.95 -8.04
C CYS A 186 -12.13 15.70 -7.67
N ARG A 187 -12.19 17.03 -7.72
CA ARG A 187 -11.09 17.90 -7.31
C ARG A 187 -11.50 18.79 -6.15
N GLY A 188 -10.70 18.77 -5.10
CA GLY A 188 -10.87 19.55 -3.88
C GLY A 188 -9.57 20.19 -3.41
N PRO A 189 -9.67 21.22 -2.54
CA PRO A 189 -8.50 21.98 -2.09
C PRO A 189 -7.60 21.20 -1.11
N ASN A 190 -8.03 20.01 -0.69
CA ASN A 190 -7.38 19.20 0.34
C ASN A 190 -7.00 17.80 -0.18
N ASP A 191 -7.13 17.57 -1.50
CA ASP A 191 -7.00 16.26 -2.12
C ASP A 191 -5.71 15.55 -1.76
N LEU A 192 -4.57 16.23 -1.91
CA LEU A 192 -3.26 15.65 -1.64
C LEU A 192 -3.20 15.00 -0.25
N TRP A 193 -3.45 15.75 0.82
CA TRP A 193 -3.30 15.17 2.15
C TRP A 193 -4.40 14.17 2.49
N VAL A 194 -5.62 14.32 1.96
CA VAL A 194 -6.73 13.41 2.25
C VAL A 194 -6.51 12.05 1.57
N ILE A 195 -6.06 12.06 0.32
CA ILE A 195 -5.76 10.86 -0.48
C ILE A 195 -4.60 10.09 0.14
N GLU A 196 -3.48 10.78 0.38
CA GLU A 196 -2.25 10.19 0.93
C GLU A 196 -2.45 9.70 2.38
N ALA A 197 -3.14 10.48 3.21
CA ALA A 197 -3.41 10.07 4.58
C ALA A 197 -4.39 8.90 4.66
N GLY A 198 -5.36 8.81 3.74
CA GLY A 198 -6.26 7.66 3.68
C GLY A 198 -5.50 6.37 3.39
N ALA A 199 -4.59 6.41 2.42
CA ALA A 199 -3.71 5.28 2.10
C ALA A 199 -2.79 4.91 3.26
N GLU A 200 -2.15 5.89 3.90
CA GLU A 200 -1.26 5.64 5.02
C GLU A 200 -2.03 5.14 6.27
N TYR A 201 -3.24 5.64 6.52
CA TYR A 201 -4.06 5.19 7.64
C TYR A 201 -4.42 3.71 7.49
N PHE A 202 -4.88 3.33 6.28
CA PHE A 202 -5.17 1.94 5.95
C PHE A 202 -3.90 1.07 6.08
N ALA A 203 -2.75 1.54 5.60
CA ALA A 203 -1.50 0.80 5.67
C ALA A 203 -1.04 0.54 7.11
N GLN A 204 -1.04 1.56 7.96
CA GLN A 204 -0.64 1.43 9.36
C GLN A 204 -1.62 0.54 10.15
N HIS A 205 -2.93 0.67 9.89
CA HIS A 205 -3.94 -0.20 10.48
C HIS A 205 -3.73 -1.65 10.03
N SER A 206 -3.50 -1.88 8.73
CA SER A 206 -3.29 -3.21 8.16
C SER A 206 -2.04 -3.87 8.73
N ILE A 207 -0.93 -3.15 8.92
CA ILE A 207 0.26 -3.70 9.57
C ILE A 207 -0.01 -4.10 11.02
N ALA A 208 -0.72 -3.26 11.78
CA ALA A 208 -1.03 -3.56 13.17
C ALA A 208 -1.94 -4.79 13.28
N ALA A 209 -3.01 -4.86 12.48
CA ALA A 209 -3.93 -5.98 12.47
C ALA A 209 -3.29 -7.27 11.94
N TYR A 210 -2.66 -7.21 10.76
CA TYR A 210 -1.98 -8.34 10.13
C TYR A 210 -0.79 -8.84 10.96
N GLY A 211 -0.10 -7.94 11.67
CA GLY A 211 0.98 -8.25 12.59
C GLY A 211 0.52 -8.74 13.97
N GLY A 212 -0.79 -8.86 14.21
CA GLY A 212 -1.37 -9.38 15.46
C GLY A 212 -1.25 -8.44 16.65
N LYS A 213 -1.15 -7.12 16.42
CA LYS A 213 -1.04 -6.08 17.45
C LYS A 213 -1.97 -4.88 17.20
N PRO A 214 -3.26 -5.09 16.86
CA PRO A 214 -4.18 -4.00 16.53
C PRO A 214 -4.35 -2.99 17.69
N GLU A 215 -4.18 -3.42 18.94
CA GLU A 215 -4.30 -2.58 20.13
C GLU A 215 -3.25 -1.45 20.20
N ASN A 216 -2.11 -1.62 19.53
CA ASN A 216 -1.04 -0.61 19.52
C ASN A 216 -1.20 0.42 18.40
N PHE A 217 -2.11 0.19 17.44
CA PHE A 217 -2.25 0.99 16.23
C PHE A 217 -2.35 2.50 16.51
N ILE A 218 -3.27 2.91 17.38
CA ILE A 218 -3.53 4.32 17.66
C ILE A 218 -2.32 4.98 18.33
N ASN A 219 -1.69 4.29 19.27
CA ASN A 219 -0.53 4.81 19.99
C ASN A 219 0.68 4.99 19.06
N ASP A 220 0.95 4.00 18.21
CA ASP A 220 2.04 4.05 17.24
C ASP A 220 1.78 5.09 16.14
N LEU A 221 0.54 5.22 15.69
CA LEU A 221 0.11 6.26 14.75
C LEU A 221 0.37 7.66 15.34
N LEU A 222 -0.11 7.94 16.56
CA LEU A 222 0.06 9.27 17.16
C LEU A 222 1.53 9.58 17.47
N LYS A 223 2.33 8.57 17.83
CA LYS A 223 3.79 8.69 17.96
C LYS A 223 4.43 9.09 16.63
N LEU A 224 4.05 8.44 15.53
CA LEU A 224 4.55 8.73 14.18
C LEU A 224 4.19 10.17 13.75
N VAL A 225 2.95 10.57 13.99
CA VAL A 225 2.45 11.92 13.69
C VAL A 225 3.24 12.98 14.46
N LEU A 226 3.48 12.75 15.76
CA LEU A 226 4.24 13.68 16.60
C LEU A 226 5.70 13.81 16.10
N TRP A 227 6.33 12.71 15.70
CA TRP A 227 7.67 12.74 15.12
C TRP A 227 7.71 13.57 13.83
N HIS A 228 6.79 13.32 12.88
CA HIS A 228 6.72 14.06 11.62
C HIS A 228 6.43 15.55 11.84
N THR A 229 5.58 15.87 12.81
CA THR A 229 5.28 17.26 13.19
C THR A 229 6.55 17.99 13.65
N ARG A 230 7.37 17.33 14.49
CA ARG A 230 8.60 17.92 15.03
C ARG A 230 9.68 18.09 13.97
N MET A 231 9.77 17.16 13.01
CA MET A 231 10.80 17.16 11.99
C MET A 231 10.43 18.01 10.76
N LEU A 232 9.16 18.01 10.35
CA LEU A 232 8.69 18.55 9.07
C LEU A 232 7.64 19.66 9.21
N GLY A 233 7.28 20.01 10.44
CA GLY A 233 6.30 21.04 10.77
C GLY A 233 4.84 20.60 10.65
N THR A 234 3.93 21.54 10.85
CA THR A 234 2.48 21.30 11.05
C THR A 234 1.63 21.56 9.80
N LYS A 235 2.23 21.91 8.67
CA LYS A 235 1.50 22.14 7.42
C LYS A 235 1.17 20.78 6.77
N LEU A 236 -0.11 20.54 6.47
CA LEU A 236 -0.61 19.37 5.73
C LEU A 236 -0.24 19.48 4.23
N LYS A 237 1.04 19.35 3.93
CA LYS A 237 1.65 19.38 2.60
C LYS A 237 2.99 18.64 2.66
N ASP A 238 3.62 18.43 1.52
CA ASP A 238 4.95 17.84 1.50
C ASP A 238 6.04 18.71 2.14
N PRO A 239 7.10 18.07 2.68
CA PRO A 239 7.31 16.61 2.78
C PRO A 239 6.46 15.93 3.88
N GLY A 240 6.21 14.63 3.75
CA GLY A 240 5.54 13.79 4.76
C GLY A 240 4.05 14.08 4.91
N VAL A 241 3.37 14.40 3.80
CA VAL A 241 1.96 14.79 3.83
C VAL A 241 1.05 13.67 4.31
N ALA A 242 1.37 12.41 3.95
CA ALA A 242 0.62 11.22 4.35
C ALA A 242 0.62 11.05 5.87
N GLU A 243 1.81 11.04 6.49
CA GLU A 243 1.98 10.82 7.93
C GLU A 243 1.46 11.99 8.75
N LYS A 244 1.58 13.22 8.26
CA LYS A 244 0.96 14.39 8.91
C LYS A 244 -0.56 14.32 8.86
N GLY A 245 -1.12 13.89 7.72
CA GLY A 245 -2.55 13.75 7.56
C GLY A 245 -3.17 12.63 8.41
N LEU A 246 -2.40 11.63 8.87
CA LEU A 246 -2.86 10.64 9.85
C LEU A 246 -3.42 11.29 11.12
N GLY A 247 -2.74 12.31 11.63
CA GLY A 247 -3.21 13.05 12.81
C GLY A 247 -4.53 13.76 12.55
N ALA A 248 -4.70 14.29 11.33
CA ALA A 248 -5.92 14.97 10.92
C ALA A 248 -7.10 13.99 10.83
N LEU A 249 -6.94 12.85 10.15
CA LEU A 249 -7.96 11.81 10.06
C LEU A 249 -8.28 11.22 11.45
N ARG A 250 -7.26 10.92 12.26
CA ARG A 250 -7.48 10.36 13.60
C ARG A 250 -8.23 11.32 14.52
N LEU A 251 -7.93 12.61 14.46
CA LEU A 251 -8.66 13.61 15.24
C LEU A 251 -10.12 13.72 14.77
N MET A 252 -10.41 13.63 13.47
CA MET A 252 -11.80 13.60 12.98
C MET A 252 -12.57 12.38 13.48
N ILE A 253 -11.92 11.21 13.47
CA ILE A 253 -12.50 9.97 14.02
C ILE A 253 -12.78 10.13 15.52
N GLN A 254 -11.83 10.64 16.30
CA GLN A 254 -12.01 10.85 17.73
C GLN A 254 -13.14 11.85 18.06
N LYS A 255 -13.39 12.81 17.18
CA LYS A 255 -14.50 13.76 17.33
C LYS A 255 -15.85 13.23 16.81
N GLY A 256 -15.88 12.02 16.23
CA GLY A 256 -17.08 11.44 15.62
C GLY A 256 -17.47 12.10 14.30
N TRP A 257 -16.57 12.86 13.66
CA TRP A 257 -16.84 13.55 12.39
C TRP A 257 -16.52 12.72 11.15
N LEU A 258 -15.79 11.62 11.35
CA LEU A 258 -15.47 10.64 10.32
C LEU A 258 -15.58 9.24 10.93
N ASP A 259 -16.35 8.37 10.31
CA ASP A 259 -16.34 6.95 10.66
C ASP A 259 -15.07 6.29 10.12
N GLU A 260 -14.28 5.70 11.03
CA GLU A 260 -13.04 4.98 10.71
C GLU A 260 -13.28 3.87 9.70
N SER A 261 -14.44 3.20 9.78
CA SER A 261 -14.80 2.11 8.87
C SER A 261 -14.76 2.54 7.41
N ARG A 262 -15.11 3.81 7.11
CA ARG A 262 -15.14 4.34 5.74
C ARG A 262 -13.75 4.44 5.11
N ILE A 263 -12.72 4.71 5.93
CA ILE A 263 -11.33 4.65 5.46
C ILE A 263 -10.95 3.18 5.30
N LEU A 264 -11.20 2.34 6.32
CA LEU A 264 -10.75 0.96 6.30
C LEU A 264 -11.36 0.13 5.16
N ASN A 265 -12.58 0.45 4.73
CA ASN A 265 -13.27 -0.26 3.66
C ASN A 265 -13.29 0.49 2.31
N GLY A 266 -12.55 1.59 2.17
CA GLY A 266 -12.43 2.36 0.93
C GLY A 266 -13.62 3.27 0.60
N SER A 267 -14.77 3.13 1.28
CA SER A 267 -16.00 3.87 0.94
C SER A 267 -15.92 5.38 1.16
N PHE A 268 -14.90 5.86 1.88
CA PHE A 268 -14.58 7.26 2.00
C PHE A 268 -14.27 7.93 0.64
N PHE A 269 -13.80 7.15 -0.35
CA PHE A 269 -13.45 7.61 -1.69
C PHE A 269 -14.55 7.33 -2.73
N HIS A 270 -15.79 7.08 -2.28
CA HIS A 270 -16.93 6.87 -3.18
C HIS A 270 -17.66 8.19 -3.45
N LYS A 271 -18.15 8.38 -4.68
CA LYS A 271 -19.01 9.50 -5.09
C LYS A 271 -18.43 10.89 -4.75
N CYS A 272 -17.12 11.06 -4.87
CA CYS A 272 -16.39 12.29 -4.49
C CYS A 272 -16.62 12.74 -3.04
N ALA A 273 -17.04 11.86 -2.11
CA ALA A 273 -17.43 12.25 -0.75
C ALA A 273 -16.34 13.09 -0.05
N ARG A 274 -15.07 12.69 -0.21
CA ARG A 274 -13.93 13.44 0.32
C ARG A 274 -13.86 14.90 -0.13
N VAL A 275 -14.28 15.23 -1.35
CA VAL A 275 -14.19 16.60 -1.89
C VAL A 275 -15.17 17.53 -1.17
N GLU A 276 -16.37 17.04 -0.90
CA GLU A 276 -17.43 17.77 -0.20
C GLU A 276 -17.17 17.86 1.30
N GLU A 277 -16.82 16.73 1.91
CA GLU A 277 -16.58 16.65 3.35
C GLU A 277 -15.31 17.40 3.76
N PHE A 278 -14.29 17.48 2.90
CA PHE A 278 -13.00 18.11 3.22
C PHE A 278 -12.81 19.47 2.54
N LYS A 279 -13.88 20.24 2.29
CA LYS A 279 -13.75 21.63 1.82
C LYS A 279 -13.13 22.53 2.88
N ASN A 280 -12.40 23.58 2.45
CA ASN A 280 -11.82 24.57 3.37
C ASN A 280 -12.87 25.38 4.16
N SER A 281 -14.08 25.49 3.62
CA SER A 281 -15.21 26.14 4.29
C SER A 281 -15.84 25.29 5.40
N ASN A 282 -15.55 23.98 5.46
CA ASN A 282 -16.09 23.11 6.49
C ASN A 282 -15.47 23.47 7.86
N PRO A 283 -16.27 23.87 8.87
CA PRO A 283 -15.76 24.23 10.19
C PRO A 283 -15.00 23.09 10.88
N HIS A 284 -15.38 21.83 10.63
CA HIS A 284 -14.64 20.68 11.13
C HIS A 284 -13.22 20.64 10.55
N VAL A 285 -13.07 20.81 9.23
CA VAL A 285 -11.75 20.85 8.57
C VAL A 285 -10.89 22.00 9.10
N GLN A 286 -11.48 23.17 9.33
CA GLN A 286 -10.76 24.31 9.90
C GLN A 286 -10.29 24.02 11.33
N TYR A 287 -11.11 23.36 12.14
CA TYR A 287 -10.71 22.92 13.49
C TYR A 287 -9.56 21.92 13.41
N ILE A 288 -9.65 20.92 12.53
CA ILE A 288 -8.62 19.89 12.38
C ILE A 288 -7.28 20.52 11.98
N LYS A 289 -7.26 21.40 10.96
CA LYS A 289 -6.05 22.10 10.51
C LYS A 289 -5.32 22.85 11.64
N LYS A 290 -6.06 23.34 12.63
CA LYS A 290 -5.51 24.05 13.80
C LYS A 290 -5.02 23.13 14.93
N ASN A 291 -5.47 21.88 14.98
CA ASN A 291 -5.37 21.06 16.20
C ASN A 291 -4.82 19.64 16.01
N TRP A 292 -4.77 19.11 14.79
CA TRP A 292 -4.37 17.71 14.52
C TRP A 292 -2.99 17.33 15.06
N HIS A 293 -2.09 18.30 15.21
CA HIS A 293 -0.70 18.09 15.59
C HIS A 293 -0.46 18.25 17.10
N LYS A 294 -1.49 18.65 17.86
CA LYS A 294 -1.39 18.88 19.30
C LYS A 294 -1.44 17.53 20.01
N ILE A 295 -0.32 16.81 20.00
CA ILE A 295 -0.17 15.48 20.57
C ILE A 295 0.86 15.55 21.70
N GLU A 296 0.55 14.90 22.81
CA GLU A 296 1.44 14.74 23.95
C GLU A 296 1.55 13.27 24.36
N LYS A 297 2.56 12.98 25.18
CA LYS A 297 2.75 11.65 25.77
C LYS A 297 2.41 11.73 27.25
N VAL A 298 1.39 10.99 27.68
CA VAL A 298 0.94 10.90 29.06
C VAL A 298 0.98 9.43 29.48
N ASN A 299 1.72 9.13 30.56
CA ASN A 299 1.84 7.77 31.11
C ASN A 299 2.19 6.68 30.07
N GLY A 300 3.05 7.01 29.10
CA GLY A 300 3.46 6.07 28.05
C GLY A 300 2.58 6.10 26.79
N ALA A 301 1.36 6.61 26.86
CA ALA A 301 0.42 6.70 25.76
C ALA A 301 0.44 8.06 25.07
N TYR A 302 0.29 8.08 23.74
CA TYR A 302 0.16 9.31 22.95
C TYR A 302 -1.33 9.70 22.83
N THR A 303 -1.65 10.97 23.07
CA THR A 303 -3.03 11.50 23.04
C THR A 303 -3.06 12.93 22.51
N PHE A 304 -4.22 13.40 22.04
CA PHE A 304 -4.38 14.80 21.67
C PHE A 304 -4.53 15.69 22.91
N ASN A 305 -3.70 16.74 22.99
CA ASN A 305 -3.81 17.82 23.96
C ASN A 305 -4.61 18.97 23.34
N LEU A 306 -5.93 18.89 23.47
CA LEU A 306 -6.84 19.85 22.88
C LEU A 306 -7.31 20.85 23.94
N PRO A 307 -7.47 22.14 23.60
CA PRO A 307 -8.19 23.07 24.47
C PRO A 307 -9.61 22.54 24.69
N LYS A 308 -10.06 22.62 25.95
CA LYS A 308 -11.41 22.26 26.37
C LYS A 308 -12.45 23.16 25.72
#